data_AF-A0A3M1G276-F1
#
_entry.id   AF-A0A3M1G276-F1
#
_cell.length_a   1.000
_cell.length_b   1.000
_cell.length_c   1.000
_cell.angle_alpha   90.00
_cell.angle_beta   90.00
_cell.angle_gamma   90.00
#
_symmetry.space_group_name_H-M   'P 1'
#
loop_
_entity.id
_entity.type
_entity.pdbx_description
1 polymer ?
#
loop_
_entity_poly.entity_id
_entity_poly.type
_entity_poly.pdbx_seq_one_letter_code
_entity_poly.pdbx_strand_id
1 'polypeptide(L)'
;LNTIEALPARTGLPASKDVQNYAAQVRALIKSEWVFPSALAQRVYSVEVRFRVKPDGEVTGIAIIKSSGNSLFDASVVKAIKKASPFPPPPPGGEDITVRFRTKGKDEEG
;
A
#
# COMPACT_ATOMS: atom_id res chain seq x y z
N LEU A 1 -2.48 -8.06 14.27
CA LEU A 1 -1.41 -7.56 13.36
C LEU A 1 -2.06 -7.13 12.05
N ASN A 2 -1.91 -5.86 11.65
CA ASN A 2 -2.41 -5.37 10.36
C ASN A 2 -1.44 -5.75 9.22
N THR A 3 -1.98 -6.16 8.07
CA THR A 3 -1.19 -6.68 6.95
C THR A 3 -1.36 -5.77 5.73
N ILE A 4 -0.25 -5.28 5.20
CA ILE A 4 -0.21 -4.63 3.90
C ILE A 4 0.39 -5.65 2.94
N GLU A 5 -0.31 -5.92 1.84
CA GLU A 5 0.11 -6.79 0.74
C GLU A 5 0.41 -5.89 -0.46
N ALA A 6 1.65 -5.85 -0.93
CA ALA A 6 1.97 -5.14 -2.17
C ALA A 6 1.86 -6.13 -3.32
N LEU A 7 1.01 -5.82 -4.29
CA LEU A 7 0.86 -6.58 -5.52
C LEU A 7 1.70 -5.91 -6.61
N PRO A 8 2.55 -6.67 -7.34
CA PRO A 8 3.22 -6.11 -8.50
C PRO A 8 2.16 -5.71 -9.54
N ALA A 9 2.16 -4.46 -9.98
CA ALA A 9 1.27 -4.03 -11.04
C ALA A 9 1.85 -4.48 -12.39
N ARG A 10 1.43 -5.68 -12.82
CA ARG A 10 1.51 -6.28 -14.17
C ARG A 10 2.18 -7.66 -14.15
N THR A 11 1.31 -8.65 -14.31
CA THR A 11 1.59 -10.02 -14.73
C THR A 11 2.33 -10.03 -16.08
N GLY A 12 3.50 -10.69 -16.16
CA GLY A 12 4.12 -11.06 -17.44
C GLY A 12 5.61 -11.37 -17.41
N LEU A 13 6.39 -10.75 -16.51
CA LEU A 13 7.81 -11.02 -16.32
C LEU A 13 8.04 -11.19 -14.81
N PRO A 14 8.97 -12.06 -14.36
CA PRO A 14 9.38 -12.03 -12.96
C PRO A 14 9.89 -10.62 -12.69
N ALA A 15 9.12 -9.84 -11.92
CA ALA A 15 9.60 -8.57 -11.40
C ALA A 15 10.98 -8.84 -10.83
N SER A 16 12.02 -8.22 -11.39
CA SER A 16 13.41 -8.43 -11.00
C SER A 16 13.50 -8.39 -9.48
N LYS A 17 14.42 -9.13 -8.86
CA LYS A 17 14.59 -9.14 -7.39
C LYS A 17 14.58 -7.71 -6.82
N ASP A 18 15.13 -6.75 -7.55
CA ASP A 18 15.12 -5.32 -7.26
C ASP A 18 13.71 -4.72 -7.12
N VAL A 19 12.79 -5.04 -8.02
CA VAL A 19 11.39 -4.57 -7.98
C VAL A 19 10.64 -5.18 -6.79
N GLN A 20 10.87 -6.47 -6.50
CA GLN A 20 10.25 -7.11 -5.33
C GLN A 20 10.77 -6.52 -4.02
N ASN A 21 12.08 -6.30 -3.92
CA ASN A 21 12.72 -5.65 -2.77
C ASN A 21 12.25 -4.21 -2.62
N TYR A 22 12.07 -3.50 -3.73
CA TYR A 22 11.57 -2.13 -3.74
C TYR A 22 10.11 -2.06 -3.26
N ALA A 23 9.23 -2.90 -3.80
CA ALA A 23 7.85 -2.99 -3.35
C ALA A 23 7.75 -3.35 -1.87
N ALA A 24 8.61 -4.24 -1.37
CA ALA A 24 8.69 -4.58 0.05
C ALA A 24 9.12 -3.38 0.92
N GLN A 25 10.11 -2.59 0.47
CA GLN A 25 10.55 -1.37 1.17
C GLN A 25 9.45 -0.31 1.21
N VAL A 26 8.83 0.00 0.07
CA VAL A 26 7.69 0.94 -0.02
C VAL A 26 6.59 0.51 0.95
N ARG A 27 6.27 -0.78 0.97
CA ARG A 27 5.26 -1.36 1.86
C ARG A 27 5.61 -1.19 3.34
N ALA A 28 6.87 -1.40 3.71
CA ALA A 28 7.34 -1.22 5.09
C ALA A 28 7.25 0.24 5.54
N LEU A 29 7.64 1.17 4.67
CA LEU A 29 7.54 2.62 4.92
C LEU A 29 6.08 3.04 5.13
N ILE A 30 5.18 2.64 4.23
CA ILE A 30 3.76 2.96 4.40
C ILE A 30 3.21 2.32 5.67
N LYS A 31 3.61 1.08 6.00
CA LYS A 31 3.17 0.41 7.24
C LYS A 31 3.59 1.19 8.48
N SER A 32 4.80 1.74 8.48
CA SER A 32 5.32 2.54 9.58
C SER A 32 4.53 3.85 9.76
N GLU A 33 4.14 4.47 8.66
CA GLU A 33 3.36 5.73 8.66
C GLU A 33 1.84 5.52 8.80
N TRP A 34 1.35 4.29 8.60
CA TRP A 34 -0.07 4.02 8.57
C TRP A 34 -0.68 3.98 9.96
N VAL A 35 -1.39 5.06 10.29
CA VAL A 35 -2.19 5.16 11.52
C VAL A 35 -3.56 4.53 11.29
N PHE A 36 -3.72 3.31 11.80
CA PHE A 36 -5.01 2.61 11.78
C PHE A 36 -5.97 3.21 12.82
N PRO A 37 -7.16 3.71 12.42
CA PRO A 37 -8.14 4.21 13.36
C PRO A 37 -8.69 3.05 14.21
N SER A 38 -8.50 3.10 15.53
CA SER A 38 -9.00 2.07 16.47
C SER A 38 -10.52 1.88 16.39
N ALA A 39 -11.26 2.92 16.00
CA ALA A 39 -12.70 2.86 15.73
C ALA A 39 -13.09 1.84 14.63
N LEU A 40 -12.15 1.46 13.77
CA LEU A 40 -12.35 0.49 12.69
C LEU A 40 -11.86 -0.92 13.05
N ALA A 41 -11.35 -1.14 14.26
CA ALA A 41 -10.81 -2.44 14.70
C ALA A 41 -11.85 -3.55 14.82
N GLN A 42 -13.15 -3.21 14.80
CA GLN A 42 -14.25 -4.16 14.99
C GLN A 42 -14.57 -4.99 13.73
N ARG A 43 -14.10 -4.60 12.55
CA ARG A 43 -14.40 -5.29 11.28
C ARG A 43 -13.15 -5.45 10.42
N VAL A 44 -13.21 -6.45 9.54
CA VAL A 44 -12.21 -6.66 8.49
C VAL A 44 -12.47 -5.65 7.37
N TYR A 45 -11.48 -4.82 7.07
CA TYR A 45 -11.49 -3.89 5.95
C TYR A 45 -10.36 -4.25 4.99
N SER A 46 -10.63 -4.14 3.68
CA SER A 46 -9.65 -4.36 2.63
C SER A 46 -9.78 -3.29 1.57
N VAL A 47 -8.77 -2.44 1.40
CA VAL A 47 -8.71 -1.46 0.30
C VAL A 47 -7.51 -1.78 -0.59
N GLU A 48 -7.68 -1.62 -1.89
CA GLU A 48 -6.62 -1.72 -2.88
C GLU A 48 -6.41 -0.36 -3.53
N VAL A 49 -5.17 0.12 -3.47
CA VAL A 49 -4.77 1.42 -4.01
C VAL A 49 -3.62 1.20 -4.97
N ARG A 50 -3.75 1.77 -6.16
CA ARG A 50 -2.73 1.83 -7.19
C ARG A 50 -2.11 3.21 -7.18
N PHE A 51 -0.79 3.28 -7.30
CA PHE A 51 -0.07 4.53 -7.48
C PHE A 51 1.22 4.29 -8.26
N ARG A 52 1.78 5.34 -8.84
CA ARG A 52 3.06 5.29 -9.55
C ARG A 52 4.11 6.04 -8.76
N VAL A 53 5.27 5.41 -8.57
CA VAL A 53 6.44 6.10 -8.02
C VAL A 53 7.34 6.54 -9.16
N LYS A 54 7.60 7.85 -9.22
CA LYS A 54 8.50 8.46 -10.19
C LYS A 54 9.96 8.10 -9.87
N PRO A 55 10.89 8.21 -10.84
CA PRO A 55 12.33 8.00 -10.59
C PRO A 55 12.90 8.87 -9.46
N ASP A 56 12.27 10.01 -9.19
CA ASP A 56 12.62 10.96 -8.14
C ASP A 56 12.10 10.55 -6.74
N GLY A 57 11.30 9.48 -6.64
CA GLY A 57 10.69 9.02 -5.38
C GLY A 57 9.32 9.61 -5.07
N GLU A 58 8.86 10.59 -5.86
CA GLU A 58 7.51 11.15 -5.74
C GLU A 58 6.42 10.16 -6.16
N VAL A 59 5.32 10.15 -5.42
CA VAL A 59 4.13 9.36 -5.76
C VAL A 59 3.15 10.18 -6.57
N THR A 60 2.66 9.61 -7.66
CA THR A 60 1.68 10.23 -8.55
C THR A 60 0.59 9.22 -8.93
N GLY A 61 -0.56 9.73 -9.39
CA GLY A 61 -1.64 8.87 -9.90
C GLY A 61 -2.25 7.93 -8.86
N ILE A 62 -2.37 8.38 -7.60
CA ILE A 62 -3.00 7.59 -6.53
C ILE A 62 -4.48 7.38 -6.87
N ALA A 63 -4.87 6.13 -7.09
CA ALA A 63 -6.23 5.72 -7.43
C ALA A 63 -6.64 4.51 -6.59
N ILE A 64 -7.83 4.55 -6.00
CA ILE A 64 -8.40 3.42 -5.27
C ILE A 64 -8.99 2.46 -6.30
N ILE A 65 -8.42 1.26 -6.42
CA ILE A 65 -8.89 0.20 -7.31
C ILE A 65 -10.06 -0.55 -6.67
N LYS A 66 -9.98 -0.75 -5.35
CA LYS A 66 -11.03 -1.43 -4.58
C LYS A 66 -11.20 -0.72 -3.25
N SER A 67 -12.33 -0.07 -3.04
CA SER A 67 -12.65 0.56 -1.74
C SER A 67 -12.93 -0.52 -0.68
N SER A 68 -12.60 -0.22 0.56
CA SER A 68 -12.97 -1.10 1.68
C SER A 68 -14.43 -1.01 2.11
N GLY A 69 -15.23 -0.15 1.47
CA GLY A 69 -16.60 0.16 1.89
C GLY A 69 -16.67 1.11 3.09
N ASN A 70 -15.57 1.77 3.44
CA ASN A 70 -15.54 2.78 4.51
C ASN A 70 -14.58 3.92 4.16
N SER A 71 -15.12 5.11 3.92
CA SER A 71 -14.35 6.28 3.52
C SER A 71 -13.29 6.71 4.54
N LEU A 72 -13.49 6.45 5.84
CA LEU A 72 -12.47 6.74 6.87
C LEU A 72 -11.24 5.83 6.71
N PHE A 73 -11.47 4.56 6.37
CA PHE A 73 -10.39 3.60 6.12
C PHE A 73 -9.64 3.95 4.83
N ASP A 74 -10.39 4.20 3.75
CA ASP A 74 -9.84 4.61 2.45
C ASP A 74 -8.99 5.89 2.61
N ALA A 75 -9.50 6.90 3.34
CA ALA A 75 -8.77 8.14 3.60
C ALA A 75 -7.52 7.93 4.46
N SER A 76 -7.57 7.06 5.48
CA SER A 76 -6.39 6.72 6.31
C SER A 76 -5.27 6.12 5.46
N VAL A 77 -5.62 5.22 4.53
CA VAL A 77 -4.66 4.58 3.62
C VAL A 77 -4.06 5.59 2.65
N VAL A 78 -4.87 6.42 2.00
CA VAL A 78 -4.37 7.48 1.11
C VAL A 78 -3.45 8.45 1.87
N LYS A 79 -3.80 8.80 3.11
CA LYS A 79 -2.98 9.66 3.96
C LYS A 79 -1.66 9.00 4.33
N ALA A 80 -1.63 7.70 4.59
CA ALA A 80 -0.41 6.96 4.87
C ALA A 80 0.54 6.93 3.67
N ILE A 81 0.01 6.69 2.46
CA ILE A 81 0.80 6.72 1.21
C ILE A 81 1.40 8.11 1.00
N LYS A 82 0.60 9.17 1.20
CA LYS A 82 1.08 10.56 1.09
C LYS A 82 2.13 10.90 2.15
N LYS A 83 1.98 10.40 3.38
CA LYS A 83 2.94 10.61 4.47
C LYS A 83 4.26 9.88 4.27
N ALA A 84 4.21 8.68 3.71
CA ALA A 84 5.39 7.90 3.38
C ALA A 84 6.13 8.41 2.12
N SER A 85 5.56 9.41 1.43
CA SER A 85 6.23 10.12 0.34
C SER A 85 7.16 11.21 0.90
N PRO A 86 8.36 11.42 0.32
CA PRO A 86 8.92 10.73 -0.84
C PRO A 86 9.43 9.31 -0.52
N PHE A 87 9.19 8.38 -1.44
CA PHE A 87 9.73 7.02 -1.36
C PHE A 87 11.16 6.97 -1.89
N PRO A 88 11.94 5.93 -1.57
CA PRO A 88 13.21 5.70 -2.25
C PRO A 88 13.02 5.66 -3.78
N PRO A 89 14.01 6.07 -4.57
CA PRO A 89 13.92 6.05 -6.02
C PRO A 89 13.77 4.60 -6.51
N PRO A 90 12.79 4.30 -7.39
CA PRO A 90 12.64 2.97 -7.96
C PRO A 90 13.81 2.64 -8.89
N PRO A 91 14.08 1.33 -9.13
CA PRO A 91 14.91 0.90 -10.25
C PRO A 91 14.41 1.49 -11.59
N PRO A 92 15.26 1.58 -12.63
CA PRO A 92 15.09 2.54 -13.73
C PRO A 92 13.74 2.44 -14.45
N GLY A 93 13.07 3.60 -14.62
CA GLY A 93 11.85 3.74 -15.44
C GLY A 93 10.60 4.23 -14.71
N GLY A 94 10.61 4.26 -13.37
CA GLY A 94 9.42 4.53 -12.57
C GLY A 94 8.49 3.32 -12.55
N GLU A 95 7.98 2.98 -11.36
CA GLU A 95 7.28 1.71 -11.14
C GLU A 95 5.82 1.96 -10.75
N ASP A 96 4.91 1.21 -11.37
CA ASP A 96 3.50 1.21 -11.01
C ASP A 96 3.34 0.19 -9.86
N ILE A 97 2.89 0.65 -8.70
CA ILE A 97 2.76 -0.18 -7.50
C ILE A 97 1.29 -0.25 -7.12
N THR A 98 0.81 -1.48 -6.95
CA THR A 98 -0.49 -1.73 -6.33
C THR A 98 -0.25 -2.19 -4.90
N VAL A 99 -0.89 -1.53 -3.94
CA VAL A 99 -0.81 -1.90 -2.53
C VAL A 99 -2.21 -2.16 -2.01
N ARG A 100 -2.40 -3.34 -1.44
CA ARG A 100 -3.59 -3.78 -0.75
C ARG A 100 -3.39 -3.70 0.76
N PHE A 101 -4.27 -2.99 1.44
CA PHE A 101 -4.26 -2.84 2.89
C PHE A 101 -5.38 -3.68 3.46
N ARG A 102 -5.05 -4.60 4.37
CA ARG A 102 -6.00 -5.50 5.01
C ARG A 102 -5.86 -5.44 6.53
N THR A 103 -6.98 -5.28 7.23
CA THR A 103 -7.02 -5.42 8.69
C THR A 103 -7.27 -6.87 9.07
N LYS A 104 -6.64 -7.37 10.14
CA LYS A 104 -7.12 -8.61 10.78
C LYS A 104 -8.34 -8.24 11.62
N GLY A 105 -9.46 -8.93 11.38
CA GLY A 105 -10.62 -8.88 12.27
C GLY A 105 -10.27 -9.55 13.59
N LYS A 106 -11.07 -9.31 14.62
CA LYS A 106 -10.88 -9.85 15.97
C LYS A 106 -11.04 -11.39 16.03
N ASP A 107 -11.41 -12.04 14.93
CA ASP A 107 -11.82 -13.46 14.87
C ASP A 107 -10.68 -14.45 14.56
N GLU A 108 -9.41 -14.03 14.60
CA GLU A 108 -8.24 -14.90 14.35
C GLU A 108 -7.25 -14.88 15.53
N GLU A 109 -7.79 -15.03 16.74
CA GLU A 109 -7.08 -15.51 17.92
C GLU A 109 -7.85 -16.74 18.45
N GLY A 110 -7.38 -17.91 18.02
CA GLY A 110 -7.75 -19.23 18.51
C GLY A 110 -6.47 -20.03 18.69
#